data_AF-A0A2S8PHJ4-F1
#
_entry.id   AF-A0A2S8PHJ4-F1
#
_cell.length_a   1.000
_cell.length_b   1.000
_cell.length_c   1.000
_cell.angle_alpha   90.00
_cell.angle_beta   90.00
_cell.angle_gamma   90.00
#
_symmetry.space_group_name_H-M   'P 1'
#
loop_
_entity.id
_entity.type
_entity.pdbx_description
1 polymer ?
#
loop_
_entity_poly.entity_id
_entity_poly.type
_entity_poly.pdbx_seq_one_letter_code
_entity_poly.pdbx_strand_id
1 'polypeptide(L)' 'MEGSAVAQVCYMNGVPFVVIRSMSDKADGSAHANFAEFTVASSRRSHAILDYMVQRL' A
#
# COMPACT_ATOMS: atom_id res chain seq x y z
N MET A 1 -8.23 -1.55 0.71
CA MET A 1 -9.40 -0.83 0.18
C MET A 1 -9.42 0.67 0.56
N GLU A 2 -8.30 1.25 0.99
CA GLU A 2 -8.28 2.56 1.67
C GLU A 2 -7.67 3.68 0.82
N GLY A 3 -6.96 3.34 -0.27
CA GLY A 3 -6.10 4.28 -1.02
C GLY A 3 -6.84 5.53 -1.52
N SER A 4 -8.01 5.34 -2.15
CA SER A 4 -8.78 6.45 -2.72
C SER A 4 -9.38 7.37 -1.65
N ALA A 5 -9.83 6.81 -0.52
CA ALA A 5 -10.38 7.61 0.57
C ALA A 5 -9.31 8.52 1.21
N VAL A 6 -8.11 7.98 1.44
CA VAL A 6 -6.96 8.76 1.93
C VAL A 6 -6.56 9.83 0.92
N ALA A 7 -6.44 9.46 -0.36
CA ALA A 7 -6.11 10.38 -1.44
C ALA A 7 -7.10 11.56 -1.52
N GLN A 8 -8.40 11.28 -1.39
CA GLN A 8 -9.44 12.31 -1.39
C GLN A 8 -9.25 13.31 -0.24
N VAL A 9 -8.96 12.83 0.98
CA VAL A 9 -8.70 13.71 2.13
C VAL A 9 -7.46 14.58 1.91
N CYS A 10 -6.36 14.02 1.40
CA CYS A 10 -5.16 14.79 1.08
C CYS A 10 -5.43 15.86 0.02
N TYR A 11 -6.16 15.49 -1.05
CA TYR A 11 -6.56 16.43 -2.10
C TYR A 11 -7.38 17.60 -1.56
N MET A 12 -8.40 17.32 -0.74
CA MET A 12 -9.26 18.36 -0.15
C MET A 12 -8.49 19.33 0.76
N ASN A 13 -7.34 18.93 1.30
CA ASN A 13 -6.54 19.74 2.21
C ASN A 13 -5.27 20.31 1.56
N GLY A 14 -5.08 20.14 0.25
CA GLY A 14 -3.89 20.63 -0.45
C GLY A 14 -2.59 19.96 0.01
N VAL A 15 -2.66 18.76 0.57
CA VAL A 15 -1.50 18.01 1.08
C VAL A 15 -0.95 17.12 -0.03
N PRO A 16 0.33 17.28 -0.44
CA PRO A 16 0.98 16.36 -1.36
C PRO A 16 0.97 14.94 -0.80
N PHE A 17 0.60 13.96 -1.61
CA PHE A 17 0.49 12.57 -1.16
C PHE A 17 0.93 11.58 -2.22
N VAL A 18 1.31 10.38 -1.77
CA VAL A 18 1.59 9.21 -2.60
C VAL A 18 1.09 7.96 -1.88
N VAL A 19 0.47 7.04 -2.60
CA VAL A 19 0.02 5.74 -2.06
C VAL A 19 0.80 4.63 -2.75
N ILE A 20 1.56 3.87 -1.96
CA ILE A 20 2.33 2.72 -2.45
C ILE A 20 1.72 1.45 -1.85
N ARG A 21 1.52 0.42 -2.68
CA ARG A 21 0.96 -0.87 -2.28
C ARG A 21 1.82 -1.99 -2.87
N SER A 22 2.15 -2.97 -2.05
CA SER A 22 2.64 -4.27 -2.51
C SER A 22 1.46 -5.23 -2.62
N MET A 23 1.34 -5.93 -3.74
CA MET A 23 0.24 -6.88 -3.96
C MET A 23 0.33 -8.06 -3.00
N SER A 24 -0.75 -8.36 -2.28
CA SER A 24 -0.91 -9.52 -1.38
C SER A 24 -1.61 -10.71 -2.06
N ASP A 25 -2.19 -10.49 -3.22
CA ASP A 25 -2.93 -11.48 -4.00
C ASP A 25 -3.16 -10.93 -5.42
N LYS A 26 -3.86 -11.70 -6.25
CA LYS A 26 -4.14 -11.34 -7.65
C LYS A 26 -5.53 -10.79 -7.90
N ALA A 27 -6.42 -10.79 -6.90
CA ALA A 27 -7.84 -10.42 -7.03
C ALA A 27 -8.60 -11.19 -8.15
N ASP A 28 -8.18 -12.41 -8.48
CA ASP A 28 -8.73 -13.23 -9.58
C ASP A 28 -9.66 -14.37 -9.10
N GLY A 29 -10.15 -14.29 -7.87
CA GLY A 29 -10.95 -15.34 -7.24
C GLY A 29 -10.12 -16.40 -6.49
N SER A 30 -8.79 -16.44 -6.67
CA SER A 30 -7.87 -17.27 -5.86
C SER A 30 -7.37 -16.56 -4.58
N ALA A 31 -7.87 -15.36 -4.31
CA ALA A 31 -7.36 -14.47 -3.27
C ALA A 31 -7.41 -15.06 -1.85
N HIS A 32 -8.40 -15.91 -1.54
CA HIS A 32 -8.56 -16.48 -0.20
C HIS A 32 -7.37 -17.33 0.28
N ALA A 33 -6.68 -18.03 -0.63
CA ALA A 33 -5.50 -18.82 -0.28
C ALA A 33 -4.24 -17.92 -0.19
N ASN A 34 -4.11 -16.99 -1.13
CA ASN A 34 -2.89 -16.19 -1.31
C ASN A 34 -2.78 -15.03 -0.29
N PHE A 35 -3.90 -14.43 0.10
CA PHE A 35 -3.88 -13.21 0.90
C PHE A 35 -3.21 -13.41 2.27
N ALA A 36 -3.59 -14.44 3.02
CA ALA A 36 -3.06 -14.68 4.36
C ALA A 36 -1.54 -14.95 4.34
N GLU A 37 -1.07 -15.68 3.32
CA GLU A 37 0.35 -16.02 3.15
C GLU A 37 1.19 -14.79 2.76
N PHE A 38 0.75 -14.03 1.75
CA PHE A 38 1.56 -12.94 1.20
C PHE A 38 1.38 -11.62 1.94
N THR A 39 0.37 -11.44 2.80
CA THR A 39 0.16 -10.18 3.55
C THR A 39 1.40 -9.77 4.32
N VAL A 40 2.06 -10.70 5.03
CA VAL A 40 3.27 -10.38 5.81
C VAL A 40 4.42 -9.95 4.91
N ALA A 41 4.65 -10.67 3.81
CA ALA A 41 5.70 -10.33 2.84
C ALA A 41 5.44 -8.98 2.17
N SER A 42 4.20 -8.72 1.77
CA SER A 42 3.78 -7.48 1.11
C SER A 42 3.80 -6.28 2.05
N SER A 43 3.49 -6.48 3.34
CA SER A 43 3.67 -5.46 4.37
C SER A 43 5.16 -5.08 4.54
N ARG A 44 6.05 -6.08 4.68
CA ARG A 44 7.50 -5.84 4.80
C ARG A 44 8.08 -5.11 3.59
N ARG A 45 7.67 -5.47 2.37
CA ARG A 45 8.09 -4.79 1.13
C ARG A 45 7.63 -3.34 1.08
N SER A 46 6.36 -3.09 1.43
CA SER A 46 5.83 -1.72 1.46
C SER A 46 6.57 -0.87 2.49
N HIS A 47 6.86 -1.42 3.67
CA HIS A 47 7.65 -0.74 4.70
C HIS A 47 9.07 -0.40 4.22
N ALA A 48 9.78 -1.34 3.60
CA ALA A 48 11.14 -1.09 3.12
C ALA A 48 11.21 0.04 2.07
N ILE A 49 10.22 0.13 1.19
CA ILE A 49 10.13 1.23 0.21
C ILE A 49 9.93 2.56 0.93
N LEU A 50 9.01 2.61 1.90
CA LEU A 50 8.73 3.84 2.66
C LEU A 50 9.95 4.29 3.48
N ASP A 51 10.63 3.37 4.16
CA ASP A 51 11.85 3.67 4.93
C ASP A 51 12.95 4.26 4.04
N TYR A 52 13.18 3.64 2.87
CA TYR A 52 14.13 4.15 1.88
C TYR A 52 13.79 5.57 1.39
N MET A 53 12.50 5.85 1.16
CA MET A 53 12.02 7.15 0.71
C MET A 53 12.20 8.21 1.79
N VAL A 54 11.77 7.93 3.03
CA VAL A 54 11.85 8.88 4.16
C VAL A 54 13.30 9.26 4.47
N GLN A 55 14.24 8.34 4.33
CA GLN A 55 15.68 8.63 4.50
C GLN A 55 16.26 9.55 3.41
N ARG A 56 15.52 9.87 2.35
CA ARG A 56 15.97 10.66 1.19
C ARG A 56 15.10 11.89 0.90
N LEU A 57 14.16 12.19 1.79
CA LEU A 57 13.39 13.43 1.79
C LEU A 57 14.11 14.50 2.61
#